data_AF-A0A9X3NAI9-F1
#
_entry.id   AF-A0A9X3NAI9-F1
#
_cell.length_a   1.000
_cell.length_b   1.000
_cell.length_c   1.000
_cell.angle_alpha   90.00
_cell.angle_beta   90.00
_cell.angle_gamma   90.00
#
_symmetry.space_group_name_H-M   'P 1'
#
loop_
_entity.id
_entity.type
_entity.pdbx_description
1 polymer ?
#
loop_
_entity_poly.entity_id
_entity_poly.type
_entity_poly.pdbx_seq_one_letter_code
_entity_poly.pdbx_strand_id
1 'polypeptide(L)'
;MRFPWRRRPPVPVATPVPAAAKPRPVPAAPADFGDLEAQARYHRDRLGLYRARMHGPHATSVGRLEELERASAQADERLKTARRLGHP
;
A
#
# COMPACT_ATOMS: atom_id res chain seq x y z
N MET A 1 -4.96 -14.62 -46.38
CA MET A 1 -5.72 -14.77 -45.11
C MET A 1 -6.16 -13.37 -44.66
N ARG A 2 -7.43 -13.21 -44.26
CA ARG A 2 -8.16 -11.95 -44.07
C ARG A 2 -8.59 -11.84 -42.61
N PHE A 3 -8.33 -10.72 -41.93
CA PHE A 3 -9.16 -10.22 -40.82
C PHE A 3 -9.13 -8.68 -40.74
N PRO A 4 -10.22 -7.99 -41.15
CA PRO A 4 -10.37 -6.55 -41.11
C PRO A 4 -11.15 -6.12 -39.86
N TRP A 5 -10.52 -5.41 -38.93
CA TRP A 5 -11.16 -4.85 -37.72
C TRP A 5 -10.67 -3.40 -37.56
N ARG A 6 -11.42 -2.41 -38.03
CA ARG A 6 -12.51 -1.68 -37.34
C ARG A 6 -12.02 -0.40 -36.65
N ARG A 7 -12.44 0.73 -37.25
CA ARG A 7 -12.81 2.04 -36.67
C ARG A 7 -11.99 2.56 -35.49
N ARG A 8 -11.20 3.60 -35.77
CA ARG A 8 -10.73 4.58 -34.78
C ARG A 8 -11.96 5.16 -34.05
N PRO A 9 -12.09 5.04 -32.71
CA PRO A 9 -13.13 5.77 -31.99
C PRO A 9 -12.84 7.29 -32.05
N PRO A 10 -13.86 8.16 -32.06
CA PRO A 10 -13.63 9.60 -31.95
C PRO A 10 -13.02 9.90 -30.57
N VAL A 11 -12.00 10.76 -30.58
CA VAL A 11 -11.34 11.25 -29.37
C VAL A 11 -12.37 12.03 -28.54
N PRO A 12 -12.65 11.67 -27.28
CA PRO A 12 -13.49 12.52 -26.44
C PRO A 12 -12.72 13.83 -26.17
N VAL A 13 -13.38 14.95 -26.42
CA VAL A 13 -12.85 16.28 -26.08
C VAL A 13 -12.49 16.28 -24.60
N ALA A 14 -11.27 16.67 -24.27
CA ALA A 14 -10.84 16.78 -22.88
C ALA A 14 -11.65 17.90 -22.23
N THR A 15 -12.62 17.54 -21.40
CA THR A 15 -13.11 18.45 -20.37
C THR A 15 -11.92 18.79 -19.47
N PRO A 16 -11.67 20.06 -19.16
CA PRO A 16 -10.68 20.40 -18.16
C PRO A 16 -11.18 19.86 -16.82
N VAL A 17 -10.67 18.70 -16.41
CA VAL A 17 -10.87 18.16 -15.07
C VAL A 17 -10.25 19.20 -14.13
N PRO A 18 -11.01 19.80 -13.20
CA PRO A 18 -10.41 20.66 -12.19
C PRO A 18 -9.36 19.83 -11.47
N ALA A 19 -8.11 20.30 -11.48
CA ALA A 19 -6.96 19.62 -10.90
C ALA A 19 -7.37 19.04 -9.55
N ALA A 20 -7.45 17.71 -9.47
CA ALA A 20 -7.86 16.99 -8.28
C ALA A 20 -6.98 17.50 -7.13
N ALA A 21 -7.58 18.28 -6.23
CA ALA A 21 -6.93 18.73 -5.02
C ALA A 21 -6.39 17.46 -4.35
N LYS A 22 -5.07 17.41 -4.11
CA LYS A 22 -4.43 16.32 -3.37
C LYS A 22 -5.32 16.06 -2.15
N PRO A 23 -5.75 14.80 -1.88
CA PRO A 23 -6.67 14.54 -0.79
C PRO A 23 -6.06 15.15 0.46
N ARG A 24 -6.77 16.13 1.02
CA ARG A 24 -6.40 16.77 2.28
C ARG A 24 -6.25 15.62 3.27
N PRO A 25 -5.12 15.47 3.99
CA PRO A 25 -4.97 14.40 4.94
C PRO A 25 -6.09 14.59 5.97
N VAL A 26 -7.12 13.76 5.86
CA VAL A 26 -8.11 13.63 6.91
C VAL A 26 -7.29 13.18 8.11
N PRO A 27 -7.34 13.88 9.25
CA PRO A 27 -6.71 13.34 10.45
C PRO A 27 -7.36 11.98 10.65
N ALA A 28 -6.57 10.92 10.43
CA ALA A 28 -7.06 9.57 10.60
C ALA A 28 -7.63 9.53 12.03
N ALA A 29 -8.92 9.22 12.15
CA ALA A 29 -9.47 8.85 13.45
C ALA A 29 -8.52 7.84 14.09
N PRO A 30 -8.32 7.85 15.42
CA PRO A 30 -7.45 6.88 16.06
C PRO A 30 -7.87 5.51 15.56
N ALA A 31 -6.98 4.84 14.82
CA ALA A 31 -7.31 3.57 14.19
C ALA A 31 -7.76 2.61 15.29
N ASP A 32 -8.93 2.01 15.10
CA ASP A 32 -9.46 1.07 16.07
C ASP A 32 -8.47 -0.09 16.28
N PHE A 33 -8.50 -0.73 17.44
CA PHE A 33 -7.50 -1.77 17.77
C PHE A 33 -7.42 -2.87 16.72
N GLY A 34 -8.56 -3.30 16.17
CA GLY A 34 -8.63 -4.27 15.07
C GLY A 34 -7.94 -3.78 13.79
N ASP A 35 -8.03 -2.49 13.45
CA ASP A 35 -7.32 -1.91 12.30
C ASP A 35 -5.81 -1.87 12.54
N LEU A 36 -5.37 -1.63 13.77
CA LEU A 36 -3.95 -1.68 14.13
C LEU A 36 -3.40 -3.11 14.05
N GLU A 37 -4.19 -4.11 14.46
CA GLU A 37 -3.81 -5.52 14.34
C GLU A 37 -3.73 -5.95 12.87
N ALA A 38 -4.74 -5.59 12.06
CA ALA A 38 -4.74 -5.85 10.63
C ALA A 38 -3.55 -5.19 9.92
N GLN A 39 -3.21 -3.95 10.28
CA GLN A 39 -2.04 -3.26 9.74
C GLN A 39 -0.72 -3.95 10.14
N ALA A 40 -0.56 -4.30 11.42
CA ALA A 40 0.63 -5.01 11.88
C ALA A 40 0.83 -6.34 11.13
N ARG A 41 -0.25 -7.12 11.00
CA ARG A 41 -0.24 -8.36 10.22
C ARG A 41 0.13 -8.10 8.76
N TYR A 42 -0.53 -7.15 8.11
CA TYR A 42 -0.26 -6.80 6.71
C TYR A 42 1.21 -6.46 6.46
N HIS A 43 1.82 -5.65 7.32
CA HIS A 43 3.21 -5.25 7.15
C HIS A 43 4.19 -6.41 7.37
N ARG A 44 3.93 -7.29 8.35
CA ARG A 44 4.73 -8.51 8.56
C ARG A 44 4.64 -9.46 7.37
N ASP A 45 3.44 -9.72 6.88
CA ASP A 45 3.21 -10.60 5.72
C ASP A 45 3.90 -10.05 4.47
N ARG A 46 3.80 -8.74 4.25
CA ARG A 46 4.46 -8.06 3.14
C ARG A 46 5.99 -8.11 3.24
N LEU A 47 6.54 -7.93 4.43
CA LEU A 47 7.97 -8.09 4.65
C LEU A 47 8.43 -9.53 4.38
N GLY A 48 7.71 -10.53 4.88
CA GLY A 48 8.00 -11.94 4.64
C GLY A 48 8.01 -12.30 3.16
N LEU A 49 7.01 -11.84 2.41
CA LEU A 49 6.95 -12.01 0.96
C LEU A 49 8.16 -11.41 0.24
N TYR A 50 8.57 -10.20 0.63
CA TYR A 50 9.70 -9.51 0.00
C TYR A 50 11.04 -10.10 0.39
N ARG A 51 11.21 -10.59 1.63
CA ARG A 51 12.37 -11.38 2.04
C ARG A 51 12.50 -12.65 1.21
N ALA A 52 11.41 -13.38 0.99
CA ALA A 52 11.43 -14.55 0.13
C ALA A 52 11.82 -14.19 -1.32
N ARG A 53 11.32 -13.06 -1.85
CA ARG A 53 11.69 -12.57 -3.19
C ARG A 53 13.17 -12.22 -3.33
N MET A 54 13.86 -11.84 -2.27
CA MET A 54 15.31 -11.58 -2.31
C MET A 54 16.13 -12.80 -2.73
N HIS A 55 15.64 -14.00 -2.42
CA HIS A 55 16.32 -15.26 -2.76
C HIS A 55 15.86 -15.85 -4.10
N GLY A 56 14.98 -15.15 -4.83
CA GLY A 56 14.46 -15.58 -6.12
C GLY A 56 15.17 -14.97 -7.33
N PRO A 57 14.76 -15.33 -8.56
CA PRO A 57 15.36 -14.84 -9.81
C PRO A 57 15.17 -13.32 -10.04
N HIS A 58 14.23 -12.69 -9.33
CA HIS A 58 13.97 -11.25 -9.40
C HIS A 58 14.09 -10.64 -8.00
N ALA A 59 15.33 -10.53 -7.52
CA ALA A 59 15.64 -9.90 -6.25
C ALA A 59 15.12 -8.47 -6.21
N THR A 60 14.51 -8.09 -5.09
CA THR A 60 14.14 -6.69 -4.82
C THR A 60 15.39 -5.89 -4.40
N SER A 61 15.34 -4.56 -4.43
CA SER A 61 16.42 -3.73 -3.89
C SER A 61 16.48 -3.82 -2.36
N VAL A 62 17.70 -3.81 -1.81
CA VAL A 62 17.94 -3.81 -0.35
C VAL A 62 17.28 -2.61 0.33
N GLY A 63 17.37 -1.41 -0.27
CA GLY A 63 16.70 -0.22 0.28
C GLY A 63 15.19 -0.38 0.40
N ARG A 64 14.54 -1.05 -0.55
CA ARG A 64 13.11 -1.35 -0.46
C ARG A 64 12.79 -2.35 0.65
N LEU A 65 13.69 -3.28 0.93
CA LEU A 65 13.55 -4.20 2.04
C LEU A 65 13.64 -3.46 3.38
N GLU A 66 14.62 -2.57 3.54
CA GLU A 66 14.77 -1.75 4.75
C GLU A 66 13.54 -0.87 5.01
N GLU A 67 12.96 -0.28 3.96
CA GLU A 67 11.70 0.48 4.06
C GLU A 67 10.56 -0.38 4.62
N LEU A 68 10.45 -1.62 4.13
CA LEU A 68 9.42 -2.57 4.59
C LEU A 68 9.67 -3.00 6.03
N GLU A 69 10.92 -3.20 6.43
CA GLU A 69 11.29 -3.51 7.82
C GLU A 69 10.92 -2.38 8.76
N ARG A 70 11.26 -1.12 8.40
CA ARG A 70 10.86 0.07 9.17
C ARG A 70 9.35 0.21 9.25
N ALA A 71 8.62 -0.05 8.16
CA ALA A 71 7.16 0.02 8.15
C ALA A 71 6.53 -1.04 9.06
N SER A 72 7.05 -2.29 9.03
CA SER A 72 6.62 -3.36 9.93
C SER A 72 6.87 -3.01 11.39
N ALA A 73 8.07 -2.54 11.72
CA ALA A 73 8.42 -2.15 13.08
C ALA A 73 7.52 -1.02 13.61
N GLN A 74 7.23 -0.02 12.78
CA GLN A 74 6.33 1.07 13.17
C GLN A 74 4.89 0.59 13.41
N ALA A 75 4.37 -0.31 12.57
CA ALA A 75 3.03 -0.87 12.76
C ALA A 75 2.95 -1.68 14.06
N ASP A 76 3.99 -2.47 14.34
CA ASP A 76 4.09 -3.26 15.57
C ASP A 76 4.16 -2.36 16.82
N GLU A 77 4.92 -1.27 16.78
CA GLU A 77 5.00 -0.32 17.90
C GLU A 77 3.67 0.42 18.14
N ARG A 78 2.91 0.73 17.08
CA ARG A 78 1.56 1.30 17.22
C ARG A 78 0.62 0.31 17.89
N LEU A 79 0.58 -0.95 17.45
CA LEU A 79 -0.24 -2.00 18.05
C LEU A 79 0.16 -2.25 19.52
N LYS A 80 1.45 -2.33 19.81
CA LYS A 80 1.98 -2.51 21.17
C LYS A 80 1.59 -1.34 22.07
N THR A 81 1.60 -0.12 21.54
CA THR A 81 1.19 1.08 22.28
C THR A 81 -0.31 1.06 22.55
N ALA A 82 -1.15 0.75 21.56
CA ALA A 82 -2.59 0.60 21.76
C ALA A 82 -2.94 -0.49 22.79
N ARG A 83 -2.25 -1.64 22.73
CA ARG A 83 -2.39 -2.73 23.72
C ARG A 83 -2.03 -2.29 25.13
N ARG A 84 -0.98 -1.46 25.29
CA ARG A 84 -0.58 -0.89 26.59
C ARG A 84 -1.59 0.14 27.11
N LEU A 85 -2.21 0.89 26.22
CA LEU A 85 -3.25 1.87 26.55
C LEU A 85 -4.61 1.23 26.87
N GLY A 86 -4.69 -0.11 26.82
CA GLY A 86 -5.91 -0.84 27.20
C GLY A 86 -7.02 -0.75 26.16
N HIS A 87 -6.68 -0.51 24.89
CA HIS A 87 -7.60 -0.77 23.79
C HIS A 87 -7.61 -2.28 23.52
N PRO A 88 -8.72 -3.01 23.81
CA PRO A 88 -8.86 -4.43 23.50
C PRO A 88 -9.27 -4.67 22.04
#